data_AF-A0A950AQ46-F1
#
_entry.id   AF-A0A950AQ46-F1
#
_cell.length_a   1.000
_cell.length_b   1.000
_cell.length_c   1.000
_cell.angle_alpha   90.00
_cell.angle_beta   90.00
_cell.angle_gamma   90.00
#
_symmetry.space_group_name_H-M   'P 1'
#
loop_
_entity.id
_entity.type
_entity.pdbx_description
1 polymer ?
#
loop_
_entity_poly.entity_id
_entity_poly.type
_entity_poly.pdbx_seq_one_letter_code
_entity_poly.pdbx_strand_id
1 'polypeptide(L)'
;GYPEAERNILDPRLEETIKEFSAIDGAFIIRGDGVILSAGRYLASQGKLDEPLPQGLGTRHEAAAAITVTTSAIALCISQSTGTISIFKRGHLITDISKPRSRASEGL
;
A
#
# COMPACT_ATOMS: atom_id res chain seq x y z
N GLY A 1 -5.15 2.47 24.18
CA GLY A 1 -4.69 1.89 22.90
C GLY A 1 -3.58 0.90 23.18
N TYR A 2 -3.28 0.01 22.23
CA TYR A 2 -2.21 -0.99 22.38
C TYR A 2 -0.84 -0.33 22.59
N PRO A 3 0.02 -0.89 23.45
CA PRO A 3 1.40 -0.42 23.59
C PRO A 3 2.17 -0.61 22.28
N GLU A 4 3.25 0.12 22.08
CA GLU A 4 4.05 0.04 20.85
C GLU A 4 4.62 -1.35 20.56
N ALA A 5 5.04 -2.05 21.62
CA ALA A 5 5.56 -3.41 21.53
C ALA A 5 4.55 -4.45 21.00
N GLU A 6 3.26 -4.11 21.00
CA GLU A 6 2.17 -4.97 20.54
C GLU A 6 1.56 -4.48 19.21
N ARG A 7 2.24 -3.59 18.50
CA ARG A 7 1.76 -2.99 17.23
C ARG A 7 2.69 -3.25 16.06
N ASN A 8 3.49 -4.31 16.12
CA ASN A 8 4.39 -4.65 15.02
C ASN A 8 3.63 -5.41 13.93
N ILE A 9 3.75 -4.98 12.67
CA ILE A 9 3.08 -5.61 11.52
C ILE A 9 3.46 -7.09 11.32
N LEU A 10 4.61 -7.51 11.84
CA LEU A 10 5.08 -8.89 11.76
C LEU A 10 4.60 -9.76 12.94
N ASP A 11 3.86 -9.19 13.90
CA ASP A 11 3.30 -9.95 15.01
C ASP A 11 2.11 -10.80 14.53
N PRO A 12 2.19 -12.15 14.59
CA PRO A 12 1.12 -13.03 14.13
C PRO A 12 -0.20 -12.81 14.87
N ARG A 13 -0.15 -12.30 16.10
CA ARG A 13 -1.35 -12.02 16.90
C ARG A 13 -2.21 -10.91 16.30
N LEU A 14 -1.62 -10.05 15.46
CA LEU A 14 -2.31 -8.95 14.79
C LEU A 14 -2.81 -9.32 13.40
N GLU A 15 -2.57 -10.53 12.90
CA GLU A 15 -2.88 -10.90 11.52
C GLU A 15 -4.35 -10.63 11.16
N GLU A 16 -5.29 -11.11 11.98
CA GLU A 16 -6.72 -10.90 11.74
C GLU A 16 -7.11 -9.43 11.89
N THR A 17 -6.57 -8.72 12.88
CA THR A 17 -6.80 -7.29 13.06
C THR A 17 -6.32 -6.46 11.86
N ILE A 18 -5.17 -6.81 11.28
CA ILE A 18 -4.64 -6.16 10.08
C ILE A 18 -5.55 -6.45 8.88
N LYS A 19 -6.02 -7.69 8.73
CA LYS A 19 -6.98 -8.06 7.67
C LYS A 19 -8.28 -7.26 7.79
N GLU A 20 -8.86 -7.19 8.98
CA GLU A 20 -10.08 -6.42 9.25
C GLU A 20 -9.90 -4.93 8.92
N PHE A 21 -8.81 -4.31 9.40
CA PHE A 21 -8.53 -2.92 9.06
C PHE A 21 -8.17 -2.71 7.59
N SER A 22 -7.65 -3.72 6.88
CA SER A 22 -7.36 -3.59 5.44
C SER A 22 -8.61 -3.45 4.58
N ALA A 23 -9.79 -3.80 5.10
CA ALA A 23 -11.07 -3.65 4.42
C ALA A 23 -11.62 -2.22 4.46
N ILE A 24 -11.06 -1.33 5.29
CA ILE A 24 -11.49 0.08 5.37
C ILE A 24 -10.78 0.94 4.33
N ASP A 25 -11.38 2.08 3.99
CA ASP A 25 -10.74 3.04 3.09
C ASP A 25 -9.56 3.77 3.73
N GLY A 26 -8.54 4.02 2.92
CA GLY A 26 -7.35 4.79 3.31
C GLY A 26 -6.08 3.96 3.32
N ALA A 27 -5.11 4.40 4.12
CA ALA A 27 -3.78 3.82 4.17
C ALA A 27 -3.37 3.43 5.60
N PHE A 28 -2.51 2.41 5.69
CA PHE A 28 -1.70 2.17 6.87
C PHE A 28 -0.47 3.07 6.86
N ILE A 29 -0.11 3.60 8.02
CA ILE A 29 1.18 4.27 8.23
C ILE A 29 2.03 3.37 9.10
N ILE A 30 3.13 2.89 8.53
CA ILE A 30 4.03 1.92 9.17
C ILE A 30 5.41 2.57 9.25
N ARG A 31 6.02 2.56 10.43
CA ARG A 31 7.39 3.04 10.64
C ARG A 31 8.40 1.98 10.19
N GLY A 32 9.63 2.39 9.88
CA GLY A 32 10.66 1.51 9.32
C GLY A 32 11.05 0.29 10.19
N ASP A 33 10.71 0.29 11.47
CA ASP A 33 10.89 -0.82 12.42
C ASP A 33 9.66 -1.74 12.53
N GLY A 34 8.64 -1.52 11.68
CA GLY A 34 7.43 -2.36 11.59
C GLY A 34 6.29 -1.93 12.49
N VAL A 35 6.43 -0.88 13.30
CA VAL A 35 5.33 -0.38 14.15
C VAL A 35 4.25 0.27 13.29
N ILE A 36 3.01 -0.20 13.44
CA ILE A 36 1.81 0.39 12.85
C ILE A 36 1.42 1.62 13.67
N LEU A 37 1.53 2.80 13.06
CA LEU A 37 1.18 4.07 13.68
C LEU A 37 -0.31 4.39 13.53
N SER A 38 -0.90 4.04 12.38
CA SER A 38 -2.32 4.24 12.10
C SER A 38 -2.80 3.37 10.93
N ALA A 39 -4.13 3.22 10.85
CA ALA A 39 -4.86 2.61 9.73
C ALA A 39 -5.98 3.56 9.28
N GLY A 40 -6.48 3.40 8.06
CA GLY A 40 -7.59 4.19 7.52
C GLY A 40 -7.24 5.67 7.27
N ARG A 41 -5.96 5.99 7.06
CA ARG A 41 -5.54 7.39 6.88
C ARG A 41 -5.85 7.87 5.46
N TYR A 42 -6.53 9.00 5.35
CA TYR A 42 -6.62 9.74 4.10
C TYR A 42 -5.29 10.44 3.78
N LEU A 43 -4.72 10.14 2.62
CA LEU A 43 -3.45 10.70 2.16
C LEU A 43 -3.72 11.91 1.25
N ALA A 44 -3.77 13.10 1.86
CA ALA A 44 -3.95 14.37 1.15
C ALA A 44 -2.59 15.01 0.81
N SER A 45 -1.75 14.34 0.02
CA SER A 45 -0.47 14.94 -0.39
C SER A 45 -0.72 16.09 -1.35
N GLN A 46 -0.14 17.26 -1.05
CA GLN A 46 -0.09 18.40 -1.97
C GLN A 46 1.07 18.26 -2.98
N GLY A 47 1.80 17.14 -2.95
CA GLY A 47 2.89 16.85 -3.87
C GLY A 47 2.37 16.65 -5.28
N LYS A 48 2.85 17.47 -6.21
CA LYS A 48 2.59 17.30 -7.64
C LYS A 48 3.54 16.22 -8.18
N LEU A 49 2.99 15.27 -8.93
CA LEU A 49 3.82 14.33 -9.69
C LEU A 49 4.45 15.05 -10.88
N ASP A 50 5.75 14.87 -11.08
CA ASP A 50 6.46 15.45 -12.22
C ASP A 50 6.00 14.83 -13.55
N GLU A 51 5.67 13.54 -13.51
CA GLU A 51 5.15 12.77 -14.64
C GLU A 51 3.79 12.15 -14.29
N PRO A 52 2.84 12.09 -15.24
CA PRO A 52 1.58 11.39 -15.02
C PRO A 52 1.83 9.89 -14.82
N LEU A 53 0.99 9.27 -13.97
CA LEU A 53 1.04 7.83 -13.81
C LEU A 53 0.65 7.09 -15.10
N PRO A 54 1.21 5.89 -15.33
CA PRO A 54 0.79 5.01 -16.42
C PRO A 54 -0.73 4.80 -16.47
N GLN A 55 -1.26 4.60 -17.68
CA GLN A 55 -2.68 4.29 -17.86
C GLN A 55 -3.07 3.02 -17.09
N GLY A 56 -4.30 3.02 -16.55
CA GLY A 56 -4.83 1.93 -15.73
C GLY A 56 -4.55 2.08 -14.22
N LEU A 57 -3.73 3.05 -13.81
CA LEU A 57 -3.51 3.38 -12.40
C LEU A 57 -4.51 4.43 -11.92
N GLY A 58 -5.37 4.05 -10.98
CA GLY A 58 -6.38 4.94 -10.39
C GLY A 58 -5.92 5.75 -9.17
N THR A 59 -6.87 6.41 -8.50
CA THR A 59 -6.65 7.34 -7.37
C THR A 59 -5.82 6.78 -6.21
N ARG A 60 -5.92 5.48 -5.90
CA ARG A 60 -5.09 4.84 -4.86
C ARG A 60 -3.60 4.87 -5.22
N HIS A 61 -3.27 4.64 -6.49
CA HIS A 61 -1.89 4.71 -6.98
C HIS A 61 -1.40 6.15 -6.98
N GLU A 62 -2.26 7.09 -7.37
CA GLU A 62 -1.93 8.52 -7.35
C GLU A 62 -1.63 9.00 -5.94
N ALA A 63 -2.47 8.66 -4.95
CA ALA A 63 -2.22 9.00 -3.55
C ALA A 63 -0.92 8.36 -3.02
N ALA A 64 -0.65 7.10 -3.39
CA ALA A 64 0.58 6.40 -3.03
C ALA A 64 1.82 7.04 -3.67
N ALA A 65 1.76 7.45 -4.94
CA ALA A 65 2.86 8.15 -5.59
C ALA A 65 3.07 9.54 -4.97
N ALA A 66 2.01 10.33 -4.83
CA ALA A 66 2.06 11.71 -4.38
C ALA A 66 2.57 11.86 -2.94
N ILE A 67 2.23 10.92 -2.02
CA ILE A 67 2.76 10.99 -0.65
C ILE A 67 4.28 10.77 -0.59
N THR A 68 4.83 10.02 -1.55
CA THR A 68 6.28 9.77 -1.63
C THR A 68 7.06 10.94 -2.24
N VAL A 69 6.39 11.93 -2.81
CA VAL A 69 7.01 13.20 -3.26
C VAL A 69 7.34 14.09 -2.07
N THR A 70 6.44 14.16 -1.10
CA THR A 70 6.53 15.09 0.05
C THR A 70 7.17 14.47 1.29
N THR A 71 7.46 13.17 1.26
CA THR A 71 8.05 12.42 2.37
C THR A 71 9.18 11.52 1.90
N SER A 72 10.00 11.02 2.82
CA SER A 72 11.00 10.00 2.52
C SER A 72 10.43 8.57 2.49
N ALA A 73 9.10 8.42 2.50
CA ALA A 73 8.45 7.11 2.57
C ALA A 73 8.56 6.34 1.24
N ILE A 74 8.38 5.03 1.34
CA ILE A 74 8.06 4.14 0.23
C ILE A 74 6.58 3.80 0.39
N ALA A 75 5.81 3.87 -0.70
CA ALA A 75 4.39 3.51 -0.66
C ALA A 75 4.14 2.22 -1.45
N LEU A 76 3.37 1.32 -0.86
CA LEU A 76 2.87 0.11 -1.50
C LEU A 76 1.38 0.28 -1.77
N CYS A 77 0.95 0.01 -3.00
CA CYS A 77 -0.45 0.06 -3.40
C CYS A 77 -0.85 -1.29 -3.99
N ILE A 78 -1.90 -1.91 -3.45
CA ILE A 78 -2.45 -3.15 -3.99
C ILE A 78 -3.67 -2.81 -4.86
N SER A 79 -3.61 -3.22 -6.12
CA SER A 79 -4.72 -3.11 -7.06
C SER A 79 -5.85 -4.05 -6.67
N GLN A 80 -7.08 -3.53 -6.53
CA GLN A 80 -8.26 -4.36 -6.26
C GLN A 80 -8.64 -5.23 -7.46
N SER A 81 -8.43 -4.75 -8.69
CA SER A 81 -8.83 -5.45 -9.91
C SER A 81 -7.85 -6.56 -10.31
N THR A 82 -6.55 -6.34 -10.11
CA THR A 82 -5.51 -7.29 -10.56
C THR A 82 -4.79 -7.99 -9.42
N GLY A 83 -4.86 -7.45 -8.19
CA GLY A 83 -4.03 -7.89 -7.07
C GLY A 83 -2.54 -7.57 -7.22
N THR A 84 -2.15 -6.79 -8.23
CA THR A 84 -0.79 -6.32 -8.42
C THR A 84 -0.39 -5.39 -7.27
N ILE A 85 0.82 -5.56 -6.75
CA ILE A 85 1.41 -4.68 -5.75
C ILE A 85 2.35 -3.71 -6.47
N SER A 86 2.00 -2.43 -6.51
CA SER A 86 2.84 -1.35 -7.07
C SER A 86 3.63 -0.67 -5.96
N ILE A 87 4.92 -0.44 -6.20
CA ILE A 87 5.85 0.17 -5.23
C ILE A 87 6.30 1.54 -5.75
N PHE A 88 6.05 2.59 -4.97
CA PHE A 88 6.38 3.97 -5.32
C PHE A 88 7.43 4.58 -4.41
N LYS A 89 8.28 5.44 -4.99
CA LYS A 89 9.25 6.27 -4.26
C LYS A 89 9.53 7.55 -5.05
N ARG A 90 9.57 8.69 -4.34
CA ARG A 90 9.80 10.02 -4.94
C ARG A 90 8.87 10.32 -6.13
N GLY A 91 7.61 9.90 -6.04
CA GLY A 91 6.62 10.11 -7.10
C GLY A 91 6.66 9.11 -8.25
N HIS A 92 7.66 8.22 -8.32
CA HIS A 92 7.81 7.28 -9.43
C HIS A 92 7.41 5.85 -9.04
N LEU A 93 6.81 5.13 -9.98
CA LEU A 93 6.65 3.68 -9.91
C LEU A 93 8.03 3.03 -10.09
N ILE A 94 8.51 2.34 -9.06
CA ILE A 94 9.82 1.69 -9.08
C ILE A 94 9.71 0.29 -9.67
N THR A 95 8.69 -0.45 -9.26
CA THR A 95 8.39 -1.80 -9.76
C THR A 95 6.97 -2.18 -9.37
N ASP A 96 6.44 -3.21 -10.02
CA ASP A 96 5.26 -3.93 -9.58
C ASP A 96 5.55 -5.42 -9.37
N ILE A 97 4.70 -6.05 -8.55
CA ILE A 97 4.71 -7.48 -8.29
C ILE A 97 3.33 -8.00 -8.65
N SER A 98 3.27 -8.74 -9.75
CA SER A 98 2.04 -9.40 -10.19
C SER A 98 1.78 -10.68 -9.40
N LYS A 99 0.50 -11.01 -9.21
CA LYS A 99 0.14 -12.32 -8.66
C LYS A 99 0.65 -13.41 -9.61
N PRO A 100 1.28 -14.48 -9.10
CA PRO A 100 1.58 -15.64 -9.91
C PRO A 100 0.28 -16.13 -10.54
N ARG A 101 0.29 -16.39 -11.84
CA ARG A 101 -0.87 -16.96 -12.54
C ARG A 101 -1.19 -18.29 -11.87
N SER A 102 -2.36 -18.41 -11.24
CA SER A 102 -2.80 -19.70 -10.70
C SER A 102 -2.91 -20.68 -11.86
N ARG A 103 -2.25 -21.84 -11.78
CA ARG A 103 -2.53 -22.98 -12.65
C ARG A 103 -3.92 -23.53 -12.31
N ALA A 104 -4.97 -22.91 -12.84
CA ALA A 104 -6.34 -23.42 -12.93
C ALA A 104 -7.06 -22.50 -13.92
N SER A 105 -7.56 -22.93 -15.09
CA SER A 105 -7.90 -24.25 -15.62
C SER A 105 -7.65 -24.28 -17.14
N GLU A 106 -6.67 -25.07 -17.59
CA GLU A 106 -6.74 -25.67 -18.93
C GLU A 106 -7.60 -26.92 -18.81
N GLY A 107 -8.71 -26.96 -19.56
CA GLY A 107 -9.48 -28.18 -19.82
C GLY A 107 -10.67 -28.42 -18.88
N LEU A 108 -11.83 -27.90 -19.26
CA LEU A 108 -13.07 -28.66 -19.43
C LEU A 108 -13.76 -28.15 -20.71
#